data_AF-A0A354XT42-F1
#
_entry.id   AF-A0A354XT42-F1
#
_cell.length_a   1.000
_cell.length_b   1.000
_cell.length_c   1.000
_cell.angle_alpha   90.00
_cell.angle_beta   90.00
_cell.angle_gamma   90.00
#
_symmetry.space_group_name_H-M   'P 1'
#
loop_
_entity.id
_entity.type
_entity.pdbx_description
1 polymer ?
#
loop_
_entity_poly.entity_id
_entity_poly.type
_entity_poly.pdbx_seq_one_letter_code
_entity_poly.pdbx_strand_id
1 'polypeptide(L)'
;MVLKFLFADAKITKLLKISGFKAIFALKILIKQADMDEILQQVRADLRRSMNGIASKSMREKGLHYKLNFGVDVPRLRELSKRYLIDAQLAELLWGQETRELKILATMLYPVHEFDMDKADKWVKEIPNHEIREQASMNLFQKLDFADKLVQKWTDSLDEEIRTSGYWLFARLLIVKSELVNQINQKEIMEKMISDLSTGSYFLRLSAQRALIFLGRTAESFSKKIMEGIQNFQTSDDAAQKEIFDSLSFEFTDFPD
;
A
#
# COMPACT_ATOMS: atom_id res chain seq x y z
N MET A 1 9.48 -41.51 -0.29
CA MET A 1 10.56 -40.98 -1.16
C MET A 1 11.02 -39.57 -0.77
N VAL A 2 10.40 -38.90 0.22
CA VAL A 2 10.71 -37.49 0.57
C VAL A 2 11.86 -37.32 1.57
N LEU A 3 12.22 -38.34 2.35
CA LEU A 3 13.30 -38.21 3.34
C LEU A 3 14.72 -38.12 2.74
N LYS A 4 14.97 -38.59 1.51
CA LYS A 4 16.34 -38.64 0.95
C LYS A 4 16.88 -37.27 0.53
N PHE A 5 16.03 -36.29 0.27
CA PHE A 5 16.47 -34.94 -0.14
C PHE A 5 16.87 -34.04 1.03
N LEU A 6 16.38 -34.33 2.25
CA LEU A 6 16.77 -33.60 3.47
C LEU A 6 18.25 -33.83 3.86
N PHE A 7 18.90 -34.91 3.39
CA PHE A 7 20.26 -35.26 3.78
C PHE A 7 21.35 -34.73 2.83
N ALA A 8 20.98 -34.03 1.75
CA ALA A 8 21.93 -33.50 0.76
C ALA A 8 22.40 -32.06 1.06
N ASP A 9 21.74 -31.36 1.99
CA ASP A 9 22.11 -29.98 2.34
C ASP A 9 23.16 -29.98 3.47
N ALA A 10 24.35 -29.43 3.18
CA ALA A 10 25.46 -29.32 4.12
C ALA A 10 25.09 -28.56 5.41
N LYS A 11 24.05 -27.71 5.39
CA LYS A 11 23.52 -27.06 6.60
C LYS A 11 22.80 -28.06 7.52
N ILE A 12 21.99 -28.97 6.97
CA ILE A 12 21.22 -29.96 7.74
C ILE A 12 22.15 -30.97 8.43
N THR A 13 23.21 -31.40 7.74
CA THR A 13 24.22 -32.34 8.27
C THR A 13 25.01 -31.76 9.46
N LYS A 14 25.20 -30.44 9.51
CA LYS A 14 25.91 -29.74 10.59
C LYS A 14 25.04 -29.56 11.85
N LEU A 15 23.72 -29.47 11.66
CA LEU A 15 22.71 -29.31 12.70
C LEU A 15 22.37 -30.62 13.43
N LEU A 16 22.49 -31.77 12.76
CA LEU A 16 22.37 -33.10 13.37
C LEU A 16 23.49 -33.40 14.40
N LYS A 17 24.54 -32.58 14.47
CA LYS A 17 25.59 -32.64 15.51
C LYS A 17 25.22 -31.86 16.79
N ILE A 18 24.11 -31.11 16.79
CA ILE A 18 23.59 -30.41 17.95
C ILE A 18 22.60 -31.35 18.63
N SER A 19 22.73 -31.59 19.94
CA SER A 19 21.84 -32.50 20.68
C SER A 19 20.60 -31.79 21.22
N GLY A 20 19.49 -32.53 21.28
CA GLY A 20 18.28 -32.13 22.02
C GLY A 20 17.39 -31.06 21.36
N PHE A 21 16.71 -30.28 22.19
CA PHE A 21 15.64 -29.33 21.81
C PHE A 21 16.07 -28.29 20.76
N LYS A 22 17.34 -27.86 20.77
CA LYS A 22 17.88 -26.87 19.82
C LYS A 22 17.92 -27.39 18.38
N ALA A 23 18.21 -28.68 18.18
CA ALA A 23 18.21 -29.29 16.84
C ALA A 23 16.79 -29.44 16.30
N ILE A 24 15.82 -29.82 17.14
CA ILE A 24 14.41 -29.92 16.75
C ILE A 24 13.86 -28.54 16.35
N PHE A 25 14.16 -27.51 17.14
CA PHE A 25 13.74 -26.13 16.86
C PHE A 25 14.33 -25.62 15.54
N ALA A 26 15.63 -25.82 15.32
CA ALA A 26 16.29 -25.39 14.08
C ALA A 26 15.82 -26.19 12.85
N LEU A 27 15.52 -27.49 13.01
CA LEU A 27 14.94 -28.30 11.93
C LEU A 27 13.54 -27.80 11.55
N LYS A 28 12.69 -27.42 12.53
CA LYS A 28 11.37 -26.81 12.26
C LYS A 28 11.49 -25.50 11.48
N ILE A 29 12.46 -24.65 11.83
CA ILE A 29 12.72 -23.40 11.09
C ILE A 29 13.12 -23.70 9.64
N LEU A 30 14.01 -24.66 9.43
CA LEU A 30 14.49 -25.02 8.08
C LEU A 30 13.38 -25.61 7.21
N ILE A 31 12.55 -26.50 7.76
CA ILE A 31 11.39 -27.06 7.05
C ILE A 31 10.45 -25.94 6.65
N LYS A 32 10.12 -25.03 7.58
CA LYS A 32 9.23 -23.90 7.29
C LYS A 32 9.80 -22.98 6.21
N GLN A 33 11.11 -22.72 6.22
CA GLN A 33 11.76 -21.92 5.18
C GLN A 33 11.70 -22.61 3.81
N ALA A 34 11.95 -23.93 3.75
CA ALA A 34 11.86 -24.69 2.52
C ALA A 34 10.42 -24.65 1.94
N ASP A 35 9.41 -24.81 2.80
CA ASP A 35 7.99 -24.70 2.40
C ASP A 35 7.69 -23.31 1.80
N MET A 36 8.20 -22.23 2.42
CA MET A 36 8.01 -20.86 1.91
C MET A 36 8.71 -20.63 0.57
N ASP A 37 9.89 -21.20 0.38
CA ASP A 37 10.63 -21.10 -0.89
C ASP A 37 9.90 -21.85 -2.02
N GLU A 38 9.32 -23.02 -1.73
CA GLU A 38 8.47 -23.76 -2.67
C GLU A 38 7.21 -22.97 -3.03
N ILE A 39 6.52 -22.38 -2.04
CA ILE A 39 5.35 -21.54 -2.28
C ILE A 39 5.73 -20.33 -3.15
N LEU A 40 6.85 -19.65 -2.86
CA LEU A 40 7.33 -18.52 -3.66
C LEU A 40 7.62 -18.93 -5.11
N GLN A 41 8.20 -20.12 -5.33
CA GLN A 41 8.40 -20.66 -6.67
C GLN A 41 7.08 -20.91 -7.38
N GLN A 42 6.07 -21.44 -6.68
CA GLN A 42 4.74 -21.65 -7.23
C GLN A 42 4.06 -20.32 -7.60
N VAL A 43 4.12 -19.30 -6.73
CA VAL A 43 3.61 -17.95 -7.02
C VAL A 43 4.25 -17.40 -8.29
N ARG A 44 5.58 -17.50 -8.42
CA ARG A 44 6.29 -17.03 -9.62
C ARG A 44 5.91 -17.81 -10.86
N ALA A 45 5.72 -19.13 -10.78
CA ALA A 45 5.26 -19.94 -11.91
C ALA A 45 3.85 -19.52 -12.35
N ASP A 46 2.96 -19.23 -11.39
CA ASP A 46 1.60 -18.79 -11.65
C ASP A 46 1.51 -17.41 -12.31
N LEU A 47 2.36 -16.48 -11.86
CA LEU A 47 2.51 -15.17 -12.46
C LEU A 47 3.05 -15.27 -13.88
N ARG A 48 4.06 -16.10 -14.13
CA ARG A 48 4.58 -16.36 -15.48
C ARG A 48 3.50 -16.89 -16.41
N ARG A 49 2.65 -17.80 -15.94
CA ARG A 49 1.51 -18.33 -16.73
C ARG A 49 0.42 -17.29 -17.01
N SER A 50 0.36 -16.22 -16.22
CA SER A 50 -0.60 -15.12 -16.38
C SER A 50 0.03 -13.87 -16.97
N MET A 51 1.29 -13.94 -17.43
CA MET A 51 2.08 -12.80 -17.85
C MET A 51 1.48 -12.12 -19.08
N ASN A 52 1.46 -10.78 -19.06
CA ASN A 52 1.07 -9.96 -20.19
C ASN A 52 2.20 -8.99 -20.55
N GLY A 53 3.03 -9.39 -21.52
CA GLY A 53 4.18 -8.60 -21.96
C GLY A 53 3.81 -7.24 -22.55
N ILE A 54 2.64 -7.14 -23.21
CA ILE A 54 2.15 -5.88 -23.79
C ILE A 54 1.82 -4.89 -22.68
N ALA A 55 1.08 -5.34 -21.65
CA ALA A 55 0.76 -4.51 -20.49
C ALA A 55 2.03 -4.09 -19.74
N SER A 56 2.96 -5.02 -19.51
CA SER A 56 4.26 -4.74 -18.87
C SER A 56 5.07 -3.69 -19.65
N LYS A 57 5.09 -3.78 -20.99
CA LYS A 57 5.75 -2.78 -21.85
C LYS A 57 5.06 -1.42 -21.78
N SER A 58 3.74 -1.38 -21.91
CA SER A 58 2.96 -0.13 -21.85
C SER A 58 3.11 0.59 -20.52
N MET A 59 3.14 -0.15 -19.40
CA MET A 59 3.39 0.44 -18.08
C MET A 59 4.76 1.13 -18.01
N ARG A 60 5.82 0.49 -18.54
CA ARG A 60 7.16 1.12 -18.61
C ARG A 60 7.17 2.37 -19.49
N GLU A 61 6.50 2.33 -20.64
CA GLU A 61 6.37 3.49 -21.55
C GLU A 61 5.64 4.66 -20.89
N LYS A 62 4.75 4.39 -19.91
CA LYS A 62 4.02 5.38 -19.12
C LYS A 62 4.72 5.80 -17.81
N GLY A 63 6.00 5.44 -17.63
CA GLY A 63 6.78 5.84 -16.47
C GLY A 63 6.58 5.01 -15.20
N LEU A 64 5.84 3.89 -15.27
CA LEU A 64 5.74 2.95 -14.15
C LEU A 64 6.96 2.02 -14.14
N HIS A 65 8.02 2.48 -13.50
CA HIS A 65 9.28 1.75 -13.41
C HIS A 65 9.27 0.77 -12.23
N TYR A 66 9.37 -0.52 -12.56
CA TYR A 66 9.51 -1.63 -11.64
C TYR A 66 10.77 -2.40 -11.99
N LYS A 67 11.46 -2.98 -11.00
CA LYS A 67 12.61 -3.86 -11.26
C LYS A 67 12.19 -5.14 -12.00
N LEU A 68 11.05 -5.71 -11.63
CA LEU A 68 10.39 -6.80 -12.35
C LEU A 68 8.87 -6.59 -12.40
N ASN A 69 8.27 -6.80 -13.58
CA ASN A 69 6.84 -6.60 -13.83
C ASN A 69 6.33 -7.62 -14.85
N PHE A 70 5.45 -8.51 -14.42
CA PHE A 70 4.82 -9.53 -15.28
C PHE A 70 3.63 -9.00 -16.08
N GLY A 71 3.14 -7.79 -15.81
CA GLY A 71 2.01 -7.20 -16.52
C GLY A 71 0.66 -7.81 -16.13
N VAL A 72 0.60 -8.55 -15.01
CA VAL A 72 -0.63 -9.19 -14.55
C VAL A 72 -1.53 -8.11 -13.98
N ASP A 73 -2.78 -8.05 -14.44
CA ASP A 73 -3.75 -7.09 -13.94
C ASP A 73 -4.22 -7.42 -12.52
N VAL A 74 -4.70 -6.40 -11.80
CA VAL A 74 -5.12 -6.52 -10.40
C VAL A 74 -6.29 -7.50 -10.20
N PRO A 75 -7.34 -7.53 -11.05
CA PRO A 75 -8.37 -8.58 -10.96
C PRO A 75 -7.81 -10.00 -11.02
N ARG A 76 -6.87 -10.26 -11.93
CA ARG A 76 -6.20 -11.57 -12.01
C ARG A 76 -5.36 -11.86 -10.77
N LEU A 77 -4.62 -10.89 -10.24
CA LEU A 77 -3.89 -11.05 -8.98
C LEU A 77 -4.81 -11.39 -7.80
N ARG A 78 -6.01 -10.78 -7.74
CA ARG A 78 -7.02 -11.10 -6.73
C ARG A 78 -7.56 -12.53 -6.86
N GLU A 79 -7.71 -13.05 -8.08
CA GLU A 79 -8.07 -14.46 -8.27
C GLU A 79 -6.90 -15.40 -7.91
N LEU A 80 -5.66 -15.00 -8.22
CA LEU A 80 -4.47 -15.76 -7.86
C LEU A 80 -4.29 -15.85 -6.34
N SER A 81 -4.51 -14.76 -5.60
CA SER A 81 -4.34 -14.73 -4.14
C SER A 81 -5.24 -15.72 -3.41
N LYS A 82 -6.45 -15.99 -3.93
CA LYS A 82 -7.38 -17.00 -3.36
C LYS A 82 -6.83 -18.42 -3.34
N ARG A 83 -5.76 -18.72 -4.08
CA ARG A 83 -5.12 -20.05 -4.10
C ARG A 83 -4.05 -20.22 -3.03
N TYR A 84 -3.71 -19.14 -2.33
CA TYR A 84 -2.68 -19.11 -1.30
C TYR A 84 -3.31 -18.85 0.05
N LEU A 85 -2.68 -19.36 1.10
CA LEU A 85 -3.08 -19.07 2.47
C LEU A 85 -2.76 -17.61 2.80
N ILE A 86 -3.65 -16.99 3.59
CA ILE A 86 -3.35 -15.75 4.28
C ILE A 86 -2.36 -16.11 5.40
N ASP A 87 -1.10 -15.69 5.24
CA ASP A 87 0.01 -16.05 6.12
C ASP A 87 1.01 -14.88 6.19
N ALA A 88 1.33 -14.45 7.41
CA ALA A 88 2.22 -13.31 7.63
C ALA A 88 3.63 -13.54 7.06
N GLN A 89 4.17 -14.75 7.16
CA GLN A 89 5.53 -15.05 6.68
C GLN A 89 5.59 -15.04 5.16
N LEU A 90 4.59 -15.62 4.50
CA LEU A 90 4.45 -15.54 3.04
C LEU A 90 4.32 -14.08 2.60
N ALA A 91 3.46 -13.30 3.25
CA ALA A 91 3.28 -11.90 2.90
C ALA A 91 4.56 -11.06 3.07
N GLU A 92 5.30 -11.22 4.17
CA GLU A 92 6.62 -10.59 4.36
C GLU A 92 7.64 -11.04 3.30
N LEU A 93 7.67 -12.33 2.99
CA LEU A 93 8.56 -12.88 1.96
C LEU A 93 8.29 -12.26 0.58
N LEU A 94 7.01 -12.12 0.22
CA LEU A 94 6.56 -11.51 -1.02
C LEU A 94 6.83 -10.00 -1.05
N TRP A 95 6.59 -9.30 0.07
CA TRP A 95 6.82 -7.86 0.20
C TRP A 95 8.29 -7.49 0.02
N GLY A 96 9.21 -8.31 0.55
CA GLY A 96 10.66 -8.16 0.38
C GLY A 96 11.17 -8.40 -1.04
N GLN A 97 10.31 -8.77 -2.00
CA GLN A 97 10.69 -8.93 -3.40
C GLN A 97 10.52 -7.63 -4.18
N GLU A 98 11.41 -7.41 -5.14
CA GLU A 98 11.37 -6.24 -6.04
C GLU A 98 10.44 -6.43 -7.25
N THR A 99 9.44 -7.30 -7.13
CA THR A 99 8.49 -7.62 -8.20
C THR A 99 7.14 -6.99 -7.91
N ARG A 100 6.59 -6.23 -8.86
CA ARG A 100 5.30 -5.54 -8.74
C ARG A 100 4.21 -6.48 -8.21
N GLU A 101 3.98 -7.59 -8.91
CA GLU A 101 2.90 -8.51 -8.59
C GLU A 101 3.08 -9.17 -7.22
N LEU A 102 4.31 -9.43 -6.79
CA LEU A 102 4.59 -10.03 -5.48
C LEU A 102 4.29 -9.03 -4.35
N LYS A 103 4.70 -7.76 -4.50
CA LYS A 103 4.33 -6.72 -3.53
C LYS A 103 2.82 -6.52 -3.43
N ILE A 104 2.10 -6.54 -4.55
CA ILE A 104 0.63 -6.46 -4.55
C ILE A 104 0.03 -7.67 -3.83
N LEU A 105 0.46 -8.90 -4.15
CA LEU A 105 -0.01 -10.12 -3.49
C LEU A 105 0.26 -10.11 -1.99
N ALA A 106 1.42 -9.59 -1.55
CA ALA A 106 1.74 -9.45 -0.13
C ALA A 106 0.65 -8.67 0.63
N THR A 107 0.16 -7.56 0.07
CA THR A 107 -0.91 -6.75 0.67
C THR A 107 -2.25 -7.47 0.75
N MET A 108 -2.48 -8.50 -0.09
CA MET A 108 -3.70 -9.31 -0.09
C MET A 108 -3.61 -10.52 0.86
N LEU A 109 -2.40 -11.00 1.13
CA LEU A 109 -2.13 -12.24 1.86
C LEU A 109 -1.68 -12.01 3.31
N TYR A 110 -1.49 -10.77 3.75
CA TYR A 110 -1.16 -10.49 5.14
C TYR A 110 -2.39 -10.62 6.06
N PRO A 111 -2.34 -11.43 7.13
CA PRO A 111 -3.40 -11.50 8.12
C PRO A 111 -3.49 -10.18 8.91
N VAL A 112 -4.62 -9.46 8.75
CA VAL A 112 -4.87 -8.14 9.35
C VAL A 112 -4.60 -8.12 10.86
N HIS A 113 -4.98 -9.17 11.59
CA HIS A 113 -4.83 -9.26 13.05
C HIS A 113 -3.39 -9.50 13.53
N GLU A 114 -2.46 -9.85 12.64
CA GLU A 114 -1.02 -9.99 12.98
C GLU A 114 -0.19 -8.79 12.48
N PHE A 115 -0.81 -7.86 11.73
CA PHE A 115 -0.16 -6.68 11.21
C PHE A 115 -0.24 -5.55 12.23
N ASP A 116 0.88 -5.21 12.85
CA ASP A 116 0.97 -4.20 13.90
C ASP A 116 1.48 -2.84 13.37
N MET A 117 1.51 -1.85 14.26
CA MET A 117 1.93 -0.49 13.92
C MET A 117 3.40 -0.41 13.49
N ASP A 118 4.30 -1.20 14.09
CA ASP A 118 5.72 -1.21 13.74
C ASP A 118 5.92 -1.75 12.32
N LYS A 119 5.17 -2.78 11.94
CA LYS A 119 5.15 -3.29 10.55
C LYS A 119 4.57 -2.27 9.59
N ALA A 120 3.50 -1.58 9.96
CA ALA A 120 2.94 -0.50 9.15
C ALA A 120 3.97 0.61 8.87
N ASP A 121 4.69 1.05 9.91
CA ASP A 121 5.75 2.07 9.79
C ASP A 121 6.95 1.60 8.99
N LYS A 122 7.26 0.29 9.03
CA LYS A 122 8.29 -0.29 8.17
C LYS A 122 7.82 -0.31 6.72
N TRP A 123 6.63 -0.86 6.46
CA TRP A 123 6.11 -1.01 5.10
C TRP A 123 5.90 0.34 4.41
N VAL A 124 5.40 1.36 5.12
CA VAL A 124 5.18 2.69 4.53
C VAL A 124 6.48 3.32 3.99
N LYS A 125 7.63 3.03 4.60
CA LYS A 125 8.96 3.48 4.17
C LYS A 125 9.52 2.66 3.00
N GLU A 126 9.01 1.46 2.78
CA GLU A 126 9.47 0.52 1.75
C GLU A 126 8.60 0.56 0.48
N ILE A 127 7.54 1.37 0.46
CA ILE A 127 6.68 1.56 -0.71
C ILE A 127 7.52 2.17 -1.86
N PRO A 128 7.68 1.45 -2.99
CA PRO A 128 8.56 1.92 -4.06
C PRO A 128 7.90 2.94 -5.00
N ASN A 129 6.56 3.01 -5.02
CA ASN A 129 5.81 3.91 -5.89
C ASN A 129 4.33 4.03 -5.50
N HIS A 130 3.64 4.91 -6.21
CA HIS A 130 2.23 5.25 -6.02
C HIS A 130 1.26 4.06 -6.15
N GLU A 131 1.46 3.16 -7.12
CA GLU A 131 0.56 2.02 -7.28
C GLU A 131 0.64 1.07 -6.08
N ILE A 132 1.85 0.76 -5.60
CA ILE A 132 2.00 -0.09 -4.41
C ILE A 132 1.40 0.59 -3.17
N ARG A 133 1.49 1.93 -3.06
CA ARG A 133 0.83 2.71 -2.01
C ARG A 133 -0.69 2.52 -2.02
N GLU A 134 -1.32 2.68 -3.18
CA GLU A 134 -2.76 2.48 -3.35
C GLU A 134 -3.17 1.05 -3.00
N GLN A 135 -2.41 0.05 -3.48
CA GLN A 135 -2.68 -1.36 -3.22
C GLN A 135 -2.53 -1.70 -1.74
N ALA A 136 -1.48 -1.22 -1.06
CA ALA A 136 -1.31 -1.43 0.38
C ALA A 136 -2.44 -0.77 1.18
N SER A 137 -2.81 0.47 0.83
CA SER A 137 -3.91 1.21 1.47
C SER A 137 -5.24 0.50 1.31
N MET A 138 -5.54 0.01 0.10
CA MET A 138 -6.80 -0.68 -0.21
C MET A 138 -6.86 -2.11 0.35
N ASN A 139 -5.80 -2.90 0.18
CA ASN A 139 -5.87 -4.33 0.49
C ASN A 139 -5.64 -4.62 1.97
N LEU A 140 -4.84 -3.77 2.66
CA LEU A 140 -4.38 -4.02 4.02
C LEU A 140 -4.69 -2.86 4.97
N PHE A 141 -4.10 -1.68 4.78
CA PHE A 141 -4.10 -0.64 5.82
C PHE A 141 -5.50 -0.15 6.21
N GLN A 142 -6.43 0.00 5.26
CA GLN A 142 -7.80 0.43 5.57
C GLN A 142 -8.58 -0.56 6.47
N LYS A 143 -8.07 -1.79 6.64
CA LYS A 143 -8.73 -2.86 7.43
C LYS A 143 -8.17 -2.96 8.86
N LEU A 144 -7.10 -2.23 9.17
CA LEU A 144 -6.49 -2.23 10.49
C LEU A 144 -7.40 -1.47 11.48
N ASP A 145 -7.55 -2.01 12.68
CA ASP A 145 -8.33 -1.40 13.77
C ASP A 145 -7.70 -0.11 14.31
N PHE A 146 -6.42 0.15 14.00
CA PHE A 146 -5.68 1.36 14.30
C PHE A 146 -5.38 2.24 13.07
N ALA A 147 -6.13 2.09 11.97
CA ALA A 147 -5.88 2.86 10.74
C ALA A 147 -6.02 4.38 10.92
N ASP A 148 -6.88 4.84 11.82
CA ASP A 148 -7.00 6.24 12.25
C ASP A 148 -5.69 6.78 12.84
N LYS A 149 -5.03 5.99 13.68
CA LYS A 149 -3.75 6.36 14.30
C LYS A 149 -2.64 6.44 13.26
N LEU A 150 -2.65 5.53 12.28
CA LEU A 150 -1.71 5.61 11.15
C LEU A 150 -1.94 6.86 10.32
N VAL A 151 -3.19 7.22 10.01
CA VAL A 151 -3.49 8.46 9.30
C VAL A 151 -2.92 9.66 10.04
N GLN A 152 -3.26 9.85 11.32
CA GLN A 152 -2.74 10.99 12.10
C GLN A 152 -1.22 11.01 12.11
N LYS A 153 -0.60 9.87 12.44
CA LYS A 153 0.87 9.76 12.50
C LYS A 153 1.55 10.06 11.17
N TRP A 154 1.03 9.50 10.07
CA TRP A 154 1.67 9.63 8.77
C TRP A 154 1.47 11.00 8.16
N THR A 155 0.32 11.65 8.35
CA THR A 155 0.12 13.02 7.87
C THR A 155 0.94 14.06 8.65
N ASP A 156 1.40 13.71 9.85
CA ASP A 156 2.27 14.56 10.67
C ASP A 156 3.77 14.40 10.35
N SER A 157 4.10 13.45 9.47
CA SER A 157 5.48 13.17 9.10
C SER A 157 6.11 14.34 8.34
N LEU A 158 7.38 14.63 8.61
CA LEU A 158 8.16 15.56 7.77
C LEU A 158 8.51 14.93 6.40
N ASP A 159 8.52 13.61 6.31
CA ASP A 159 8.75 12.86 5.07
C ASP A 159 7.49 12.91 4.18
N GLU A 160 7.63 13.53 3.00
CA GLU A 160 6.55 13.71 2.02
C GLU A 160 5.98 12.38 1.51
N GLU A 161 6.79 11.32 1.38
CA GLU A 161 6.33 10.02 0.89
C GLU A 161 5.49 9.29 1.94
N ILE A 162 5.81 9.50 3.23
CA ILE A 162 4.99 9.03 4.35
C ILE A 162 3.69 9.84 4.41
N ARG A 163 3.74 11.18 4.33
CA ARG A 163 2.52 12.01 4.28
C ARG A 163 1.60 11.63 3.14
N THR A 164 2.17 11.43 1.95
CA THR A 164 1.43 10.96 0.76
C THR A 164 0.69 9.65 1.06
N SER A 165 1.32 8.73 1.80
CA SER A 165 0.68 7.48 2.24
C SER A 165 -0.41 7.71 3.28
N GLY A 166 -0.23 8.66 4.19
CA GLY A 166 -1.26 9.12 5.13
C GLY A 166 -2.51 9.65 4.44
N TYR A 167 -2.36 10.52 3.44
CA TYR A 167 -3.49 11.06 2.66
C TYR A 167 -4.19 9.98 1.83
N TRP A 168 -3.45 9.05 1.23
CA TRP A 168 -4.06 7.93 0.52
C TRP A 168 -4.85 7.00 1.45
N LEU A 169 -4.33 6.68 2.64
CA LEU A 169 -5.06 5.91 3.64
C LEU A 169 -6.31 6.67 4.11
N PHE A 170 -6.21 7.97 4.38
CA PHE A 170 -7.36 8.79 4.77
C PHE A 170 -8.45 8.80 3.69
N ALA A 171 -8.07 9.02 2.43
CA ALA A 171 -8.99 8.93 1.30
C ALA A 171 -9.66 7.55 1.23
N ARG A 172 -8.92 6.46 1.46
CA ARG A 172 -9.48 5.10 1.50
C ARG A 172 -10.52 4.94 2.61
N LEU A 173 -10.24 5.43 3.82
CA LEU A 173 -11.18 5.38 4.95
C LEU A 173 -12.47 6.16 4.66
N LEU A 174 -12.37 7.32 4.02
CA LEU A 174 -13.52 8.11 3.55
C LEU A 174 -14.34 7.36 2.49
N ILE A 175 -13.67 6.76 1.48
CA ILE A 175 -14.32 5.99 0.40
C ILE A 175 -15.13 4.83 0.96
N VAL A 176 -14.57 4.08 1.92
CA VAL A 176 -15.25 2.91 2.51
C VAL A 176 -16.18 3.29 3.66
N LYS A 177 -16.34 4.59 3.96
CA LYS A 177 -17.15 5.12 5.07
C LYS A 177 -16.80 4.45 6.40
N SER A 178 -15.52 4.35 6.69
CA SER A 178 -15.03 3.75 7.94
C SER A 178 -15.40 4.62 9.14
N GLU A 179 -15.95 4.01 10.19
CA GLU A 179 -16.21 4.68 11.48
C GLU A 179 -14.94 5.22 12.14
N LEU A 180 -13.76 4.70 11.77
CA LEU A 180 -12.47 5.19 12.24
C LEU A 180 -12.23 6.66 11.85
N VAL A 181 -12.88 7.16 10.80
CA VAL A 181 -12.81 8.57 10.40
C VAL A 181 -13.30 9.51 11.52
N ASN A 182 -14.22 9.05 12.38
CA ASN A 182 -14.71 9.81 13.53
C ASN A 182 -13.66 9.98 14.65
N GLN A 183 -12.59 9.17 14.63
CA GLN A 183 -11.48 9.25 15.59
C GLN A 183 -10.34 10.15 15.08
N ILE A 184 -10.45 10.67 13.86
CA ILE A 184 -9.43 11.49 13.21
C ILE A 184 -9.75 12.99 13.38
N ASN A 185 -8.74 13.81 13.64
CA ASN A 185 -8.88 15.28 13.57
C ASN A 185 -8.96 15.75 12.11
N GLN A 186 -10.14 15.60 11.49
CA GLN A 186 -10.35 15.87 10.07
C GLN A 186 -10.05 17.33 9.69
N LYS A 187 -10.28 18.30 10.59
CA LYS A 187 -10.00 19.72 10.34
C LYS A 187 -8.51 19.99 10.21
N GLU A 188 -7.72 19.44 11.13
CA GLU A 188 -6.27 19.58 11.11
C GLU A 188 -5.65 18.91 9.88
N ILE A 189 -6.10 17.71 9.52
CA ILE A 189 -5.61 17.02 8.32
C ILE A 189 -6.03 17.78 7.05
N MET A 190 -7.23 18.35 7.01
CA MET A 190 -7.67 19.20 5.90
C MET A 190 -6.75 20.39 5.69
N GLU A 191 -6.41 21.12 6.76
CA GLU A 191 -5.50 22.26 6.70
C GLU A 191 -4.11 21.86 6.17
N LYS A 192 -3.59 20.71 6.61
CA LYS A 192 -2.32 20.15 6.10
C LYS A 192 -2.41 19.79 4.62
N MET A 193 -3.48 19.12 4.20
CA MET A 193 -3.71 18.78 2.80
C MET A 193 -3.80 20.03 1.92
N ILE A 194 -4.53 21.07 2.36
CA ILE A 194 -4.63 22.36 1.65
C ILE A 194 -3.23 22.99 1.49
N SER A 195 -2.44 23.02 2.56
CA SER A 195 -1.05 23.51 2.50
C SER A 195 -0.19 22.68 1.54
N ASP A 196 -0.35 21.36 1.56
CA ASP A 196 0.45 20.44 0.73
C ASP A 196 0.08 20.53 -0.77
N LEU A 197 -1.03 21.17 -1.15
CA LEU A 197 -1.39 21.43 -2.56
C LEU A 197 -0.43 22.39 -3.26
N SER A 198 0.34 23.20 -2.53
CA SER A 198 1.34 24.12 -3.11
C SER A 198 2.76 23.54 -3.12
N THR A 199 2.94 22.29 -2.72
CA THR A 199 4.27 21.65 -2.67
C THR A 199 4.79 21.34 -4.08
N GLY A 200 6.11 21.17 -4.21
CA GLY A 200 6.73 20.73 -5.47
C GLY A 200 6.44 19.26 -5.82
N SER A 201 6.10 18.43 -4.85
CA SER A 201 5.86 16.99 -5.04
C SER A 201 4.52 16.69 -5.69
N TYR A 202 4.56 16.12 -6.90
CA TYR A 202 3.37 15.75 -7.66
C TYR A 202 2.46 14.77 -6.91
N PHE A 203 3.03 13.70 -6.34
CA PHE A 203 2.23 12.67 -5.69
C PHE A 203 1.66 13.13 -4.35
N LEU A 204 2.36 14.02 -3.63
CA LEU A 204 1.82 14.65 -2.43
C LEU A 204 0.61 15.50 -2.77
N ARG A 205 0.72 16.41 -3.75
CA ARG A 205 -0.42 17.21 -4.25
C ARG A 205 -1.59 16.33 -4.69
N LEU A 206 -1.32 15.30 -5.49
CA LEU A 206 -2.34 14.38 -6.00
C LEU A 206 -3.08 13.67 -4.86
N SER A 207 -2.34 13.17 -3.86
CA SER A 207 -2.94 12.48 -2.71
C SER A 207 -3.76 13.42 -1.82
N ALA A 208 -3.28 14.64 -1.59
CA ALA A 208 -3.98 15.68 -0.86
C ALA A 208 -5.29 16.07 -1.57
N GLN A 209 -5.23 16.38 -2.87
CA GLN A 209 -6.41 16.70 -3.68
C GLN A 209 -7.44 15.56 -3.65
N ARG A 210 -7.00 14.31 -3.85
CA ARG A 210 -7.87 13.12 -3.78
C ARG A 210 -8.59 13.03 -2.43
N ALA A 211 -7.85 13.17 -1.34
CA ALA A 211 -8.42 13.09 0.01
C ALA A 211 -9.36 14.26 0.30
N LEU A 212 -9.04 15.47 -0.15
CA LEU A 212 -9.91 16.67 -0.04
C LEU A 212 -11.23 16.50 -0.78
N ILE A 213 -11.22 15.93 -1.99
CA ILE A 213 -12.46 15.61 -2.74
C ILE A 213 -13.38 14.73 -1.88
N PHE A 214 -12.86 13.63 -1.33
CA PHE A 214 -13.69 12.72 -0.53
C PHE A 214 -14.10 13.33 0.81
N LEU A 215 -13.26 14.16 1.42
CA LEU A 215 -13.61 14.84 2.66
C LEU A 215 -14.71 15.89 2.43
N GLY A 216 -14.58 16.70 1.39
CA GLY A 216 -15.58 17.72 1.03
C GLY A 216 -16.95 17.10 0.78
N ARG A 217 -17.01 15.91 0.16
CA ARG A 217 -18.25 15.11 -0.03
C ARG A 217 -18.94 14.68 1.26
N THR A 218 -18.27 14.70 2.41
CA THR A 218 -18.87 14.25 3.68
C THR A 218 -19.75 15.29 4.34
N ALA A 219 -19.44 16.58 4.16
CA ALA A 219 -20.23 17.68 4.71
C ALA A 219 -19.91 18.99 3.98
N GLU A 220 -20.95 19.79 3.74
CA GLU A 220 -20.84 21.11 3.12
C GLU A 220 -19.88 22.06 3.87
N SER A 221 -19.81 21.94 5.20
CA SER A 221 -18.86 22.73 6.00
C SER A 221 -17.39 22.44 5.66
N PHE A 222 -17.07 21.24 5.16
CA PHE A 222 -15.73 20.92 4.69
C PHE A 222 -15.51 21.46 3.27
N SER A 223 -16.43 21.24 2.33
CA SER A 223 -16.27 21.75 0.97
C SER A 223 -16.10 23.28 0.94
N LYS A 224 -16.90 24.03 1.71
CA LYS A 224 -16.74 25.49 1.87
C LYS A 224 -15.34 25.88 2.36
N LYS A 225 -14.87 25.26 3.44
CA LYS A 225 -13.53 25.54 3.99
C LYS A 225 -12.40 25.18 3.04
N ILE A 226 -12.56 24.10 2.27
CA ILE A 226 -11.57 23.70 1.26
C ILE A 226 -11.51 24.78 0.18
N MET A 227 -12.66 25.23 -0.35
CA MET A 227 -12.70 26.29 -1.37
C MET A 227 -12.17 27.62 -0.87
N GLU A 228 -12.46 28.00 0.37
CA GLU A 228 -11.87 29.18 1.01
C GLU A 228 -10.33 29.06 1.10
N GLY A 229 -9.82 27.90 1.51
CA GLY A 229 -8.38 27.66 1.69
C GLY A 229 -7.57 27.67 0.39
N ILE A 230 -8.20 27.48 -0.76
CA ILE A 230 -7.56 27.50 -2.09
C ILE A 230 -8.01 28.67 -2.96
N GLN A 231 -8.70 29.67 -2.39
CA GLN A 231 -9.27 30.77 -3.18
C GLN A 231 -8.21 31.51 -4.03
N ASN A 232 -6.99 31.63 -3.51
CA ASN A 232 -5.86 32.23 -4.23
C ASN A 232 -5.40 31.42 -5.45
N PHE A 233 -5.76 30.14 -5.57
CA PHE A 233 -5.39 29.31 -6.72
C PHE A 233 -6.16 29.71 -7.98
N GLN A 234 -7.36 30.28 -7.83
CA GLN A 234 -8.20 30.76 -8.94
C GLN A 234 -7.45 31.74 -9.86
N THR A 235 -6.63 32.62 -9.26
CA THR A 235 -5.88 33.66 -9.97
C THR A 235 -4.38 33.37 -10.05
N SER A 236 -3.95 32.18 -9.65
CA SER A 236 -2.53 31.81 -9.62
C SER A 236 -1.92 31.66 -11.01
N ASP A 237 -0.68 32.09 -11.21
CA ASP A 237 0.05 31.85 -12.47
C ASP A 237 0.55 30.39 -12.59
N ASP A 238 0.48 29.60 -11.52
CA ASP A 238 0.79 28.18 -11.53
C ASP A 238 -0.38 27.38 -12.14
N ALA A 239 -0.12 26.75 -13.29
CA ALA A 239 -1.09 25.92 -14.00
C ALA A 239 -1.62 24.76 -13.15
N ALA A 240 -0.79 24.16 -12.29
CA ALA A 240 -1.22 23.07 -11.42
C ALA A 240 -2.20 23.56 -10.34
N GLN A 241 -1.98 24.76 -9.80
CA GLN A 241 -2.90 25.35 -8.82
C GLN A 241 -4.26 25.67 -9.45
N LYS A 242 -4.27 26.25 -10.65
CA LYS A 242 -5.51 26.48 -11.41
C LYS A 242 -6.27 25.18 -11.70
N GLU A 243 -5.58 24.14 -12.16
CA GLU A 243 -6.20 22.83 -12.41
C GLU A 243 -6.81 22.22 -11.13
N ILE A 244 -6.10 22.34 -10.00
CA ILE A 244 -6.60 21.89 -8.70
C ILE A 244 -7.85 22.66 -8.29
N PHE A 245 -7.85 23.99 -8.45
CA PHE A 245 -9.00 24.85 -8.15
C PHE A 245 -10.21 24.47 -9.01
N ASP A 246 -10.04 24.39 -10.33
CA ASP A 246 -11.14 24.06 -11.25
C ASP A 246 -11.71 22.68 -10.95
N SER A 247 -10.85 21.70 -10.65
CA SER A 247 -11.29 20.35 -10.29
C SER A 247 -12.08 20.31 -8.98
N LEU A 248 -11.63 21.00 -7.92
CA LEU A 248 -12.33 21.02 -6.64
C LEU A 248 -13.61 21.86 -6.69
N SER A 249 -13.58 22.98 -7.42
CA SER A 249 -14.77 23.80 -7.65
C SER A 249 -15.85 23.00 -8.38
N PHE A 250 -15.48 22.30 -9.46
CA PHE A 250 -16.41 21.45 -10.21
C PHE A 250 -17.02 20.36 -9.31
N GLU A 251 -16.17 19.70 -8.53
CA GLU A 251 -16.60 18.63 -7.62
C GLU A 251 -17.62 19.10 -6.56
N PHE A 252 -17.50 20.34 -6.07
CA PHE A 252 -18.35 20.87 -5.00
C PHE A 252 -19.51 21.74 -5.50
N THR A 253 -19.74 21.82 -6.81
CA THR A 253 -20.84 22.62 -7.39
C THR A 253 -22.24 22.03 -7.04
N ASP A 254 -22.31 20.75 -6.66
CA ASP A 254 -23.56 20.02 -6.42
C ASP A 254 -23.99 19.92 -4.94
N PHE A 255 -23.52 20.79 -4.04
CA PHE A 255 -24.15 20.92 -2.72
C PHE A 255 -25.33 21.89 -2.82
N PRO A 256 -26.59 21.42 -2.85
CA PRO A 256 -27.72 22.34 -2.75
C PRO A 256 -27.65 23.06 -1.39
N ASP A 257 -27.78 24.38 -1.44
CA ASP A 257 -27.94 25.28 -0.28
C ASP A 257 -29.04 24.80 0.69
#